data_AF-A0A832VYP2-F1
#
_entry.id   AF-A0A832VYP2-F1
#
_cell.length_a   1.000
_cell.length_b   1.000
_cell.length_c   1.000
_cell.angle_alpha   90.00
_cell.angle_beta   90.00
_cell.angle_gamma   90.00
#
_symmetry.space_group_name_H-M   'P 1'
#
loop_
_entity.id
_entity.type
_entity.pdbx_description
1 polymer ?
#
loop_
_entity_poly.entity_id
_entity_poly.type
_entity_poly.pdbx_seq_one_letter_code
_entity_poly.pdbx_strand_id
1 'polypeptide(L)'
;MSKPKNKTEKTESAKYDALRELLKAEGTKIYTELEKGQFPQFYVPSRSVSNIVYDKKLRQYILGKAAGLRSSRNMSQLRSFTQLIWLAFFANRLVQEKKSSTLRDIYYSSQAFEIDFEDQPESDNIIVDLEAVLARPREDLHIFPEERSSVFGDLTIEYTVPGYEGKRTNLSDHPDGYLIGPSLSSAELVDTSAELVIAIEKGGLFT
;
A
#
# COMPACT_ATOMS: atom_id res chain seq x y z
N MET A 1 -28.03 19.91 -14.77
CA MET A 1 -26.55 19.86 -14.84
C MET A 1 -26.10 18.47 -14.40
N SER A 2 -25.56 17.71 -15.35
CA SER A 2 -25.19 16.29 -15.18
C SER A 2 -23.88 16.16 -14.39
N LYS A 3 -23.93 15.46 -13.25
CA LYS A 3 -22.79 15.28 -12.33
C LYS A 3 -21.66 14.42 -12.96
N PRO A 4 -20.38 14.65 -12.59
CA PRO A 4 -19.23 13.86 -13.05
C PRO A 4 -19.12 12.50 -12.32
N LYS A 5 -20.25 11.86 -11.96
CA LYS A 5 -20.31 10.61 -11.16
C LYS A 5 -19.58 9.42 -11.79
N ASN A 6 -19.34 9.43 -13.09
CA ASN A 6 -18.99 8.23 -13.85
C ASN A 6 -17.47 8.00 -14.04
N LYS A 7 -16.62 8.95 -13.61
CA LYS A 7 -15.16 8.86 -13.82
C LYS A 7 -14.42 8.33 -12.59
N THR A 8 -14.71 8.86 -11.41
CA THR A 8 -13.99 8.55 -10.16
C THR A 8 -14.22 7.11 -9.67
N GLU A 9 -15.48 6.67 -9.62
CA GLU A 9 -15.82 5.28 -9.27
C GLU A 9 -15.19 4.27 -10.24
N LYS A 10 -15.07 4.63 -11.53
CA LYS A 10 -14.40 3.78 -12.52
C LYS A 10 -12.89 3.69 -12.31
N THR A 11 -12.25 4.77 -11.88
CA THR A 11 -10.80 4.81 -11.65
C THR A 11 -10.41 3.99 -10.41
N GLU A 12 -11.13 4.13 -9.29
CA GLU A 12 -10.87 3.30 -8.10
C GLU A 12 -11.16 1.82 -8.36
N SER A 13 -12.30 1.50 -8.98
CA SER A 13 -12.62 0.11 -9.35
C SER A 13 -11.52 -0.49 -10.22
N ALA A 14 -11.06 0.25 -11.24
CA ALA A 14 -10.00 -0.22 -12.14
C ALA A 14 -8.66 -0.44 -11.40
N LYS A 15 -8.35 0.37 -10.39
CA LYS A 15 -7.16 0.22 -9.55
C LYS A 15 -7.24 -1.06 -8.72
N TYR A 16 -8.38 -1.32 -8.08
CA TYR A 16 -8.60 -2.56 -7.32
C TYR A 16 -8.56 -3.80 -8.22
N ASP A 17 -9.15 -3.71 -9.41
CA ASP A 17 -9.14 -4.81 -10.38
C ASP A 17 -7.72 -5.11 -10.86
N ALA A 18 -6.92 -4.08 -11.16
CA ALA A 18 -5.51 -4.25 -11.52
C ALA A 18 -4.70 -4.89 -10.38
N LEU A 19 -4.90 -4.47 -9.13
CA LEU A 19 -4.22 -5.06 -7.99
C LEU A 19 -4.62 -6.54 -7.78
N ARG A 20 -5.91 -6.85 -7.91
CA ARG A 20 -6.41 -8.22 -7.80
C ARG A 20 -5.81 -9.13 -8.87
N GLU A 21 -5.71 -8.65 -10.10
CA GLU A 21 -5.08 -9.41 -11.18
C GLU A 21 -3.58 -9.62 -10.92
N LEU A 22 -2.86 -8.65 -10.35
CA LEU A 22 -1.45 -8.83 -9.94
C LEU A 22 -1.31 -9.91 -8.85
N LEU A 23 -2.09 -9.81 -7.76
CA LEU A 23 -2.07 -10.79 -6.67
C LEU A 23 -2.46 -12.20 -7.16
N LYS A 24 -3.45 -12.28 -8.05
CA LYS A 24 -3.88 -13.54 -8.66
C LYS A 24 -2.82 -14.11 -9.60
N ALA A 25 -2.12 -13.28 -10.36
CA ALA A 25 -1.04 -13.72 -11.23
C ALA A 25 0.12 -14.34 -10.41
N GLU A 26 0.54 -13.68 -9.33
CA GLU A 26 1.55 -14.21 -8.42
C GLU A 26 1.09 -15.52 -7.75
N GLY A 27 -0.15 -15.56 -7.25
CA GLY A 27 -0.73 -16.78 -6.67
C GLY A 27 -0.82 -17.94 -7.67
N THR A 28 -1.21 -17.66 -8.91
CA THR A 28 -1.30 -18.65 -10.01
C THR A 28 0.07 -19.20 -10.37
N LYS A 29 1.10 -18.34 -10.40
CA LYS A 29 2.48 -18.74 -10.65
C LYS A 29 2.96 -19.74 -9.60
N ILE A 30 2.79 -19.41 -8.32
CA ILE A 30 3.16 -20.29 -7.20
C ILE A 30 2.41 -21.62 -7.28
N TYR A 31 1.09 -21.58 -7.51
CA TYR A 31 0.28 -22.78 -7.63
C TYR A 31 0.77 -23.70 -8.77
N THR A 32 1.08 -23.11 -9.92
CA THR A 32 1.60 -23.83 -11.09
C THR A 32 2.98 -24.45 -10.82
N GLU A 33 3.86 -23.75 -10.09
CA GLU A 33 5.15 -24.29 -9.67
C GLU A 33 4.98 -25.51 -8.77
N LEU A 34 4.07 -25.44 -7.80
CA LEU A 34 3.74 -26.54 -6.89
C LEU A 34 3.12 -27.74 -7.63
N GLU A 35 2.18 -27.51 -8.55
CA GLU A 35 1.56 -28.57 -9.36
C GLU A 35 2.60 -29.34 -10.20
N LYS A 36 3.65 -28.64 -10.66
CA LYS A 36 4.77 -29.23 -11.40
C LYS A 36 5.81 -29.90 -10.49
N GLY A 37 5.60 -29.94 -9.18
CA GLY A 37 6.57 -30.46 -8.20
C GLY A 37 7.83 -29.60 -8.08
N GLN A 38 7.77 -28.32 -8.45
CA GLN A 38 8.87 -27.37 -8.34
C GLN A 38 8.74 -26.54 -7.06
N PHE A 39 9.87 -26.20 -6.46
CA PHE A 39 9.89 -25.30 -5.32
C PHE A 39 9.56 -23.88 -5.77
N PRO A 40 8.49 -23.25 -5.24
CA PRO A 40 8.08 -21.94 -5.70
C PRO A 40 9.04 -20.82 -5.30
N GLN A 41 9.00 -19.71 -6.06
CA GLN A 41 10.00 -18.65 -5.97
C GLN A 41 9.44 -17.25 -6.24
N PHE A 42 9.88 -16.27 -5.45
CA PHE A 42 9.67 -14.84 -5.69
C PHE A 42 10.94 -14.14 -6.16
N TYR A 43 10.77 -13.21 -7.10
CA TYR A 43 11.76 -12.19 -7.41
C TYR A 43 11.42 -10.94 -6.62
N VAL A 44 12.18 -10.66 -5.58
CA VAL A 44 11.98 -9.48 -4.73
C VAL A 44 12.96 -8.40 -5.16
N PRO A 45 12.51 -7.25 -5.69
CA PRO A 45 13.40 -6.15 -6.05
C PRO A 45 14.25 -5.71 -4.85
N SER A 46 15.53 -5.46 -5.10
CA SER A 46 16.45 -5.05 -4.04
C SER A 46 16.16 -3.61 -3.61
N ARG A 47 16.03 -3.40 -2.30
CA ARG A 47 15.76 -2.09 -1.69
C ARG A 47 17.04 -1.39 -1.22
N SER A 48 18.21 -1.89 -1.63
CA SER A 48 19.49 -1.29 -1.27
C SER A 48 19.65 0.09 -1.90
N VAL A 49 20.37 0.99 -1.23
CA VAL A 49 20.66 2.35 -1.74
C VAL A 49 21.32 2.31 -3.13
N SER A 50 22.15 1.30 -3.40
CA SER A 50 22.79 1.11 -4.70
C SER A 50 21.83 0.73 -5.83
N ASN A 51 20.62 0.25 -5.52
CA ASN A 51 19.59 -0.04 -6.50
C ASN A 51 18.55 1.09 -6.62
N ILE A 52 18.66 2.18 -5.87
CA ILE A 52 17.74 3.32 -5.99
C ILE A 52 18.23 4.24 -7.11
N VAL A 53 17.40 4.46 -8.14
CA VAL A 53 17.76 5.23 -9.34
C VAL A 53 16.78 6.37 -9.55
N TYR A 54 17.28 7.57 -9.86
CA TYR A 54 16.42 8.71 -10.20
C TYR A 54 15.88 8.60 -11.63
N ASP A 55 14.57 8.50 -11.77
CA ASP A 55 13.90 8.53 -13.07
C ASP A 55 13.59 9.99 -13.47
N LYS A 56 14.21 10.47 -14.55
CA LYS A 56 14.05 11.86 -15.03
C LYS A 56 12.66 12.16 -15.60
N LYS A 57 11.94 11.15 -16.09
CA LYS A 57 10.60 11.31 -16.69
C LYS A 57 9.56 11.42 -15.59
N LEU A 58 9.62 10.51 -14.62
CA LEU A 58 8.74 10.50 -13.44
C LEU A 58 9.15 11.53 -12.39
N ARG A 59 10.38 12.07 -12.49
CA ARG A 59 10.99 13.02 -11.55
C ARG A 59 11.05 12.50 -10.11
N GLN A 60 11.17 11.18 -9.94
CA GLN A 60 11.18 10.50 -8.65
C GLN A 60 12.23 9.39 -8.62
N TYR A 61 12.59 8.96 -7.42
CA TYR A 61 13.43 7.79 -7.23
C TYR A 61 12.60 6.50 -7.37
N ILE A 62 13.13 5.53 -8.12
CA ILE A 62 12.52 4.22 -8.34
C ILE A 62 13.52 3.11 -8.02
N LEU A 63 13.01 1.90 -7.79
CA LEU A 63 13.85 0.71 -7.71
C LEU A 63 14.43 0.39 -9.10
N GLY A 64 15.72 0.08 -9.12
CA GLY A 64 16.45 -0.38 -10.29
C GLY A 64 16.21 -1.86 -10.56
N LYS A 65 17.03 -2.43 -11.45
CA LYS A 65 16.83 -3.80 -11.97
C LYS A 65 17.34 -4.90 -11.04
N ALA A 66 18.07 -4.59 -9.97
CA ALA A 66 18.58 -5.62 -9.08
C ALA A 66 17.42 -6.24 -8.30
N ALA A 67 17.37 -7.57 -8.27
CA ALA A 67 16.37 -8.34 -7.53
C ALA A 67 17.05 -9.57 -6.91
N GLY A 68 16.57 -9.94 -5.73
CA GLY A 68 16.93 -11.18 -5.06
C GLY A 68 15.90 -12.27 -5.33
N LEU A 69 16.38 -13.51 -5.45
CA LEU A 69 15.50 -14.67 -5.52
C LEU A 69 15.24 -15.20 -4.11
N ARG A 70 13.97 -15.29 -3.72
CA ARG A 70 13.53 -15.94 -2.49
C ARG A 70 12.81 -17.24 -2.87
N SER A 71 13.36 -18.38 -2.46
CA SER A 71 12.84 -19.70 -2.83
C SER A 71 12.53 -20.55 -1.61
N SER A 72 11.42 -21.29 -1.66
CA SER A 72 11.06 -22.29 -0.64
C SER A 72 12.02 -23.49 -0.58
N ARG A 73 12.89 -23.67 -1.59
CA ARG A 73 13.93 -24.71 -1.57
C ARG A 73 15.01 -24.44 -0.52
N ASN A 74 15.25 -23.17 -0.22
CA ASN A 74 16.28 -22.78 0.73
C ASN A 74 15.68 -22.72 2.14
N MET A 75 16.16 -23.60 3.03
CA MET A 75 15.67 -23.70 4.41
C MET A 75 15.72 -22.37 5.16
N SER A 76 16.76 -21.55 4.95
CA SER A 76 16.87 -20.25 5.63
C SER A 76 15.90 -19.19 5.10
N GLN A 77 15.36 -19.40 3.89
CA GLN A 77 14.40 -18.49 3.26
C GLN A 77 12.95 -18.97 3.41
N LEU A 78 12.74 -20.22 3.84
CA LEU A 78 11.41 -20.82 3.88
C LEU A 78 10.45 -20.01 4.76
N ARG A 79 10.91 -19.52 5.91
CA ARG A 79 10.10 -18.70 6.81
C ARG A 79 9.64 -17.38 6.16
N SER A 80 10.58 -16.59 5.66
CA SER A 80 10.28 -15.31 5.01
C SER A 80 9.51 -15.47 3.70
N PHE A 81 9.66 -16.61 3.02
CA PHE A 81 8.86 -16.97 1.86
C PHE A 81 7.40 -17.23 2.26
N THR A 82 7.16 -18.04 3.29
CA THR A 82 5.82 -18.35 3.78
C THR A 82 5.11 -17.10 4.32
N GLN A 83 5.82 -16.25 5.09
CA GLN A 83 5.30 -14.97 5.56
C GLN A 83 4.87 -14.05 4.41
N LEU A 84 5.67 -13.98 3.33
CA LEU A 84 5.34 -13.17 2.15
C LEU A 84 4.11 -13.69 1.39
N ILE A 85 3.98 -15.02 1.21
CA ILE A 85 2.78 -15.63 0.63
C ILE A 85 1.56 -15.33 1.49
N TRP A 86 1.68 -15.55 2.81
CA TRP A 86 0.59 -15.31 3.74
C TRP A 86 0.13 -13.86 3.70
N LEU A 87 1.07 -12.91 3.65
CA LEU A 87 0.74 -11.50 3.55
C LEU A 87 0.03 -11.17 2.23
N ALA A 88 0.47 -11.72 1.09
CA ALA A 88 -0.20 -11.54 -0.18
C ALA A 88 -1.65 -12.10 -0.16
N PHE A 89 -1.85 -13.25 0.49
CA PHE A 89 -3.18 -13.81 0.75
C PHE A 89 -4.03 -12.88 1.63
N PHE A 90 -3.46 -12.38 2.72
CA PHE A 90 -4.14 -11.49 3.66
C PHE A 90 -4.53 -10.16 3.00
N ALA A 91 -3.61 -9.55 2.23
CA ALA A 91 -3.87 -8.36 1.44
C ALA A 91 -5.00 -8.57 0.41
N ASN A 92 -4.98 -9.69 -0.32
CA ASN A 92 -6.07 -10.04 -1.23
C ASN A 92 -7.42 -10.12 -0.50
N ARG A 93 -7.46 -10.68 0.71
CA ARG A 93 -8.66 -10.74 1.55
C ARG A 93 -9.13 -9.35 1.99
N LEU A 94 -8.23 -8.47 2.42
CA LEU A 94 -8.56 -7.08 2.79
C LEU A 94 -9.24 -6.34 1.62
N VAL A 95 -8.65 -6.44 0.44
CA VAL A 95 -9.17 -5.80 -0.79
C VAL A 95 -10.50 -6.41 -1.25
N GLN A 96 -10.73 -7.70 -1.03
CA GLN A 96 -12.02 -8.35 -1.34
C GLN A 96 -13.12 -7.94 -0.36
N GLU A 97 -12.81 -7.90 0.93
CA GLU A 97 -13.76 -7.56 1.98
C GLU A 97 -13.95 -6.04 2.16
N LYS A 98 -13.20 -5.20 1.43
CA LYS A 98 -13.13 -3.74 1.58
C LYS A 98 -12.82 -3.31 3.02
N LYS A 99 -11.90 -4.05 3.67
CA LYS A 99 -11.43 -3.76 5.03
C LYS A 99 -10.02 -3.22 5.00
N SER A 100 -9.67 -2.43 6.01
CA SER A 100 -8.31 -1.95 6.24
C SER A 100 -7.72 -2.61 7.48
N SER A 101 -6.39 -2.68 7.51
CA SER A 101 -5.62 -3.21 8.64
C SER A 101 -4.47 -2.26 8.96
N THR A 102 -4.02 -2.25 10.22
CA THR A 102 -2.80 -1.53 10.61
C THR A 102 -1.57 -2.44 10.52
N LEU A 103 -0.37 -1.85 10.53
CA LEU A 103 0.89 -2.61 10.62
C LEU A 103 0.92 -3.55 11.84
N ARG A 104 0.39 -3.10 12.98
CA ARG A 104 0.29 -3.92 14.20
C ARG A 104 -0.74 -5.03 14.06
N ASP A 105 -1.89 -4.73 13.46
CA ASP A 105 -2.93 -5.73 13.25
C ASP A 105 -2.42 -6.89 12.38
N ILE A 106 -1.58 -6.61 11.38
CA ILE A 106 -0.95 -7.66 10.56
C ILE A 106 -0.06 -8.55 11.43
N TYR A 107 0.81 -7.94 12.25
CA TYR A 107 1.69 -8.68 13.16
C TYR A 107 0.89 -9.60 14.10
N TYR A 108 -0.21 -9.12 14.68
CA TYR A 108 -1.04 -9.96 15.57
C TYR A 108 -1.90 -10.97 14.81
N SER A 109 -2.42 -10.59 13.63
CA SER A 109 -3.28 -11.47 12.83
C SER A 109 -2.51 -12.68 12.33
N SER A 110 -1.22 -12.55 12.06
CA SER A 110 -0.38 -13.65 11.55
C SER A 110 -0.27 -14.82 12.53
N GLN A 111 -0.30 -14.55 13.84
CA GLN A 111 -0.28 -15.57 14.90
C GLN A 111 -1.49 -16.50 14.84
N ALA A 112 -2.66 -15.98 14.45
CA ALA A 112 -3.86 -16.80 14.28
C ALA A 112 -3.79 -17.76 13.08
N PHE A 113 -2.83 -17.54 12.17
CA PHE A 113 -2.53 -18.41 11.03
C PHE A 113 -1.26 -19.26 11.25
N GLU A 114 -0.71 -19.26 12.46
CA GLU A 114 0.57 -19.93 12.80
C GLU A 114 1.75 -19.42 11.93
N ILE A 115 1.65 -18.17 11.46
CA ILE A 115 2.71 -17.48 10.72
C ILE A 115 3.31 -16.44 11.65
N ASP A 116 4.26 -16.86 12.48
CA ASP A 116 4.82 -15.97 13.49
C ASP A 116 5.88 -15.03 12.90
N PHE A 117 5.87 -13.79 13.39
CA PHE A 117 6.97 -12.85 13.31
C PHE A 117 7.67 -12.76 14.67
N GLU A 118 8.99 -12.62 14.68
CA GLU A 118 9.80 -12.37 15.86
C GLU A 118 9.50 -11.00 16.46
N ASP A 119 9.34 -9.98 15.62
CA ASP A 119 9.07 -8.62 16.01
C ASP A 119 8.33 -7.82 14.92
N GLN A 120 7.94 -6.60 15.27
CA GLN A 120 7.29 -5.68 14.32
C GLN A 120 8.19 -5.36 13.11
N PRO A 121 9.49 -5.04 13.27
CA PRO A 121 10.40 -4.85 12.14
C PRO A 121 10.44 -6.01 11.12
N GLU A 122 10.35 -7.27 11.55
CA GLU A 122 10.27 -8.42 10.63
C GLU A 122 9.00 -8.34 9.77
N SER A 123 7.85 -8.12 10.40
CA SER A 123 6.57 -7.99 9.68
C SER A 123 6.54 -6.78 8.73
N ASP A 124 7.08 -5.64 9.17
CA ASP A 124 7.21 -4.43 8.37
C ASP A 124 8.10 -4.69 7.14
N ASN A 125 9.20 -5.43 7.29
CA ASN A 125 10.06 -5.79 6.18
C ASN A 125 9.37 -6.68 5.14
N ILE A 126 8.53 -7.62 5.58
CA ILE A 126 7.74 -8.46 4.67
C ILE A 126 6.67 -7.63 3.94
N ILE A 127 6.07 -6.63 4.60
CA ILE A 127 5.16 -5.68 3.95
C ILE A 127 5.88 -4.92 2.84
N VAL A 128 7.05 -4.36 3.13
CA VAL A 128 7.82 -3.59 2.13
C VAL A 128 8.34 -4.49 1.00
N ASP A 129 8.64 -5.76 1.28
CA ASP A 129 8.96 -6.73 0.22
C ASP A 129 7.75 -6.97 -0.71
N LEU A 130 6.54 -7.07 -0.16
CA LEU A 130 5.33 -7.21 -0.97
C LEU A 130 5.06 -5.96 -1.81
N GLU A 131 5.27 -4.76 -1.26
CA GLU A 131 5.20 -3.50 -2.02
C GLU A 131 6.14 -3.52 -3.22
N ALA A 132 7.38 -3.98 -3.01
CA ALA A 132 8.39 -4.07 -4.05
C ALA A 132 8.02 -5.11 -5.11
N VAL A 133 7.53 -6.29 -4.72
CA VAL A 133 7.09 -7.36 -5.64
C VAL A 133 5.94 -6.88 -6.52
N LEU A 134 4.94 -6.20 -5.94
CA LEU A 134 3.76 -5.74 -6.67
C LEU A 134 3.96 -4.39 -7.37
N ALA A 135 5.06 -3.68 -7.07
CA ALA A 135 5.28 -2.29 -7.45
C ALA A 135 4.08 -1.39 -7.09
N ARG A 136 3.51 -1.61 -5.89
CA ARG A 136 2.36 -0.88 -5.36
C ARG A 136 2.62 -0.47 -3.91
N PRO A 137 2.20 0.73 -3.50
CA PRO A 137 2.28 1.12 -2.10
C PRO A 137 1.31 0.29 -1.25
N ARG A 138 1.65 0.03 0.00
CA ARG A 138 0.85 -0.76 0.96
C ARG A 138 -0.55 -0.19 1.19
N GLU A 139 -0.73 1.11 1.00
CA GLU A 139 -2.03 1.77 1.12
C GLU A 139 -3.01 1.24 0.05
N ASP A 140 -2.51 0.84 -1.13
CA ASP A 140 -3.32 0.16 -2.16
C ASP A 140 -3.76 -1.24 -1.70
N LEU A 141 -2.99 -1.86 -0.81
CA LEU A 141 -3.29 -3.14 -0.17
C LEU A 141 -4.22 -2.98 1.06
N HIS A 142 -4.70 -1.77 1.33
CA HIS A 142 -5.48 -1.39 2.52
C HIS A 142 -4.72 -1.57 3.84
N ILE A 143 -3.39 -1.45 3.80
CA ILE A 143 -2.53 -1.53 4.97
C ILE A 143 -2.05 -0.12 5.31
N PHE A 144 -2.32 0.33 6.53
CA PHE A 144 -2.05 1.72 6.95
C PHE A 144 -1.22 1.77 8.24
N PRO A 145 -0.43 2.84 8.45
CA PRO A 145 0.16 3.10 9.76
C PRO A 145 -0.92 3.44 10.79
N GLU A 146 -0.63 3.17 12.06
CA GLU A 146 -1.48 3.58 13.19
C GLU A 146 -1.36 5.09 13.42
N GLU A 147 -0.13 5.62 13.36
CA GLU A 147 0.16 7.05 13.45
C GLU A 147 -0.33 7.81 12.21
N ARG A 148 -0.99 8.94 12.44
CA ARG A 148 -1.56 9.78 11.38
C ARG A 148 -0.98 11.18 11.48
N SER A 149 -0.32 11.63 10.40
CA SER A 149 0.07 13.02 10.23
C SER A 149 -1.16 13.89 9.96
N SER A 150 -1.00 15.21 10.07
CA SER A 150 -2.06 16.19 9.78
C SER A 150 -1.75 17.00 8.52
N VAL A 151 -2.80 17.48 7.87
CA VAL A 151 -2.73 18.41 6.74
C VAL A 151 -3.67 19.59 6.98
N PHE A 152 -3.21 20.79 6.63
CA PHE A 152 -3.96 22.02 6.72
C PHE A 152 -3.57 22.93 5.56
N GLY A 153 -4.54 23.64 4.98
CA GLY A 153 -4.32 24.59 3.90
C GLY A 153 -5.43 24.55 2.86
N ASP A 154 -5.38 25.48 1.91
CA ASP A 154 -6.35 25.56 0.82
C ASP A 154 -6.16 24.38 -0.15
N LEU A 155 -6.90 23.31 0.09
CA LEU A 155 -6.96 22.14 -0.77
C LEU A 155 -8.36 21.55 -0.67
N THR A 156 -9.09 21.61 -1.76
CA THR A 156 -10.40 20.96 -1.86
C THR A 156 -10.22 19.52 -2.30
N ILE A 157 -10.74 18.60 -1.50
CA ILE A 157 -10.76 17.17 -1.79
C ILE A 157 -12.18 16.66 -2.01
N GLU A 158 -12.31 15.52 -2.67
CA GLU A 158 -13.57 14.78 -2.81
C GLU A 158 -13.38 13.36 -2.27
N TYR A 159 -14.18 12.98 -1.26
CA TYR A 159 -14.11 11.64 -0.68
C TYR A 159 -14.60 10.58 -1.69
N THR A 160 -13.91 9.45 -1.71
CA THR A 160 -14.25 8.26 -2.53
C THR A 160 -14.77 7.10 -1.69
N VAL A 161 -14.66 7.17 -0.37
CA VAL A 161 -15.02 6.06 0.52
C VAL A 161 -16.54 5.85 0.65
N PRO A 162 -16.98 4.60 0.86
CA PRO A 162 -18.38 4.27 1.07
C PRO A 162 -19.10 5.12 2.13
N GLY A 163 -20.21 5.74 1.73
CA GLY A 163 -21.04 6.60 2.58
C GLY A 163 -20.67 8.09 2.56
N TYR A 164 -19.53 8.45 1.97
CA TYR A 164 -19.07 9.83 1.83
C TYR A 164 -18.78 10.22 0.38
N GLU A 165 -19.12 9.37 -0.60
CA GLU A 165 -18.75 9.56 -2.00
C GLU A 165 -19.25 10.89 -2.57
N GLY A 166 -18.35 11.61 -3.22
CA GLY A 166 -18.66 12.90 -3.84
C GLY A 166 -18.83 14.06 -2.86
N LYS A 167 -18.67 13.83 -1.55
CA LYS A 167 -18.65 14.90 -0.56
C LYS A 167 -17.31 15.65 -0.69
N ARG A 168 -17.40 16.95 -0.91
CA ARG A 168 -16.25 17.85 -0.97
C ARG A 168 -16.04 18.56 0.35
N THR A 169 -14.78 18.75 0.71
CA THR A 169 -14.37 19.55 1.87
C THR A 169 -13.08 20.29 1.53
N ASN A 170 -12.93 21.51 2.05
CA ASN A 170 -11.63 22.20 2.00
C ASN A 170 -10.87 21.88 3.29
N LEU A 171 -9.57 21.60 3.18
CA LEU A 171 -8.73 21.27 4.32
C LEU A 171 -8.33 22.50 5.15
N SER A 172 -8.74 23.71 4.76
CA SER A 172 -8.64 24.93 5.58
C SER A 172 -9.80 25.12 6.56
N ASP A 173 -10.86 24.30 6.46
CA ASP A 173 -12.11 24.53 7.21
C ASP A 173 -12.02 24.16 8.70
N HIS A 174 -10.96 23.47 9.12
CA HIS A 174 -10.72 23.09 10.51
C HIS A 174 -9.41 23.71 11.03
N PRO A 175 -9.43 24.48 12.13
CA PRO A 175 -8.25 25.22 12.60
C PRO A 175 -7.09 24.31 13.00
N ASP A 176 -7.39 23.11 13.53
CA ASP A 176 -6.36 22.14 13.91
C ASP A 176 -5.87 21.26 12.74
N GLY A 177 -6.38 21.52 11.53
CA GLY A 177 -6.16 20.66 10.36
C GLY A 177 -6.92 19.33 10.40
N TYR A 178 -6.67 18.51 9.40
CA TYR A 178 -7.28 17.19 9.22
C TYR A 178 -6.24 16.10 9.36
N LEU A 179 -6.59 15.02 10.06
CA LEU A 179 -5.75 13.81 10.10
C LEU A 179 -5.76 13.09 8.75
N ILE A 180 -4.58 12.75 8.26
CA ILE A 180 -4.38 11.93 7.07
C ILE A 180 -4.65 10.46 7.45
N GLY A 181 -5.92 10.08 7.41
CA GLY A 181 -6.38 8.70 7.56
C GLY A 181 -6.71 8.03 6.22
N PRO A 182 -7.10 6.74 6.23
CA PRO A 182 -7.42 5.97 5.02
C PRO A 182 -8.35 6.71 4.06
N SER A 183 -9.42 7.32 4.58
CA SER A 183 -10.40 8.05 3.78
C SER A 183 -9.85 9.32 3.13
N LEU A 184 -8.85 9.96 3.74
CA LEU A 184 -8.20 11.13 3.18
C LEU A 184 -7.13 10.72 2.17
N SER A 185 -6.40 9.64 2.45
CA SER A 185 -5.36 9.09 1.58
C SER A 185 -5.91 8.58 0.24
N SER A 186 -7.18 8.14 0.21
CA SER A 186 -7.86 7.73 -1.03
C SER A 186 -8.68 8.84 -1.70
N ALA A 187 -8.78 10.02 -1.07
CA ALA A 187 -9.59 11.11 -1.61
C ALA A 187 -8.97 11.70 -2.87
N GLU A 188 -9.82 12.17 -3.79
CA GLU A 188 -9.36 12.84 -5.00
C GLU A 188 -9.07 14.31 -4.73
N LEU A 189 -7.94 14.79 -5.26
CA LEU A 189 -7.58 16.21 -5.22
C LEU A 189 -8.37 16.95 -6.30
N VAL A 190 -9.19 17.92 -5.90
CA VAL A 190 -10.12 18.60 -6.82
C VAL A 190 -9.56 19.94 -7.28
N ASP A 191 -9.18 20.79 -6.33
CA ASP A 191 -8.78 22.17 -6.58
C ASP A 191 -7.94 22.73 -5.44
N THR A 192 -7.04 23.65 -5.75
CA THR A 192 -6.20 24.36 -4.77
C THR A 192 -5.63 25.61 -5.40
N SER A 193 -5.59 26.71 -4.64
CA SER A 193 -4.83 27.91 -5.02
C SER A 193 -3.38 27.91 -4.50
N ALA A 194 -2.98 26.89 -3.74
CA ALA A 194 -1.67 26.83 -3.12
C ALA A 194 -0.54 26.65 -4.16
N GLU A 195 0.46 27.52 -4.12
CA GLU A 195 1.65 27.45 -4.98
C GLU A 195 2.80 26.65 -4.33
N LEU A 196 2.72 26.40 -3.03
CA LEU A 196 3.75 25.76 -2.24
C LEU A 196 3.15 24.74 -1.26
N VAL A 197 3.84 23.60 -1.09
CA VAL A 197 3.57 22.62 -0.04
C VAL A 197 4.74 22.65 0.94
N ILE A 198 4.44 22.83 2.24
CA ILE A 198 5.43 22.86 3.31
C ILE A 198 5.29 21.59 4.13
N ALA A 199 6.34 20.77 4.15
CA ALA A 199 6.42 19.60 5.01
C ALA A 199 7.06 19.97 6.35
N ILE A 200 6.32 19.82 7.45
CA ILE A 200 6.77 20.12 8.82
C ILE A 200 6.89 18.81 9.59
N GLU A 201 8.09 18.46 10.03
CA GLU A 201 8.34 17.22 10.78
C GLU A 201 7.75 17.26 12.20
N LYS A 202 7.90 18.39 12.90
CA LYS A 202 7.51 18.50 14.31
C LYS A 202 6.06 18.92 14.44
N GLY A 203 5.23 18.06 15.03
CA GLY A 203 3.80 18.33 15.26
C GLY A 203 3.54 19.64 16.02
N GLY A 204 4.37 19.99 17.02
CA GLY A 204 4.24 21.25 17.75
C GLY A 204 4.54 22.52 16.95
N LEU A 205 5.15 22.42 15.76
CA LEU A 205 5.27 23.53 14.81
C LEU A 205 4.09 23.58 13.83
N PHE A 206 3.35 22.47 13.70
CA PHE A 206 2.18 22.37 12.83
C PHE A 206 0.90 22.84 13.54
N THR A 207 0.74 22.51 14.82
CA THR A 207 -0.37 22.91 15.69
C THR A 207 -0.28 24.36 16.14
#